data_AF-E9MWS0-F1
#
_entry.id   AF-E9MWS0-F1
#
_cell.length_a   1.000
_cell.length_b   1.000
_cell.length_c   1.000
_cell.angle_alpha   90.00
_cell.angle_beta   90.00
_cell.angle_gamma   90.00
#
_symmetry.space_group_name_H-M   'P 1'
#
loop_
_entity.id
_entity.type
_entity.pdbx_description
1 polymer ?
#
loop_
_entity_poly.entity_id
_entity_poly.type
_entity_poly.pdbx_seq_one_letter_code
_entity_poly.pdbx_strand_id
1 'polypeptide(L)'
;QTNPDSEKLSPYECGFDPLGSARLPFSIRFFLSSNPISTLDLEIALLLPIPWATQLNYPIATLTWASLLLLLLTLGLIYEWIQGGLEWAE
;
A
#
# COMPACT_ATOMS: atom_id res chain seq x y z
N GLN A 1 9.69 -23.63 -39.27
CA GLN A 1 8.50 -22.80 -38.99
C GLN A 1 7.76 -23.47 -37.85
N THR A 2 7.92 -22.97 -36.62
CA THR A 2 7.13 -23.47 -35.49
C THR A 2 5.75 -22.85 -35.60
N ASN A 3 4.80 -23.57 -36.19
CA ASN A 3 3.40 -23.17 -36.19
C ASN A 3 2.80 -23.62 -34.85
N PRO A 4 2.51 -22.71 -33.91
CA PRO A 4 1.92 -23.10 -32.64
C PRO A 4 0.49 -23.59 -32.88
N ASP A 5 0.17 -24.79 -32.40
CA ASP A 5 -1.20 -25.31 -32.41
C ASP A 5 -2.10 -24.41 -31.54
N SER A 6 -3.36 -24.25 -31.96
CA SER A 6 -4.35 -23.38 -31.29
C SER A 6 -4.52 -23.71 -29.80
N GLU A 7 -4.42 -24.99 -29.44
CA GLU A 7 -4.49 -25.49 -28.06
C GLU A 7 -3.31 -25.03 -27.18
N LYS A 8 -2.17 -24.65 -27.78
CA LYS A 8 -1.03 -24.09 -27.04
C LYS A 8 -1.19 -22.59 -26.79
N LEU A 9 -2.04 -21.94 -27.58
CA LEU A 9 -2.35 -20.51 -27.47
C LEU A 9 -3.60 -20.25 -26.61
N SER A 10 -4.36 -21.29 -26.23
CA SER A 10 -5.53 -21.16 -25.37
C SER A 10 -5.14 -20.93 -23.89
N PRO A 11 -5.94 -20.16 -23.13
CA PRO A 11 -5.70 -19.96 -21.71
C PRO A 11 -5.80 -21.27 -20.93
N TYR A 12 -4.84 -21.53 -20.04
CA TYR A 12 -4.88 -22.70 -19.17
C TYR A 12 -5.75 -22.43 -17.94
N GLU A 13 -6.91 -23.09 -17.84
CA GLU A 13 -7.80 -23.06 -16.67
C GLU A 13 -7.92 -24.46 -16.07
N CYS A 14 -6.80 -25.02 -15.60
CA CYS A 14 -6.72 -26.34 -14.96
C CYS A 14 -7.24 -27.52 -15.83
N GLY A 15 -7.16 -27.39 -17.16
CA GLY A 15 -7.63 -28.41 -18.10
C GLY A 15 -9.10 -28.27 -18.52
N PHE A 16 -9.76 -27.17 -18.15
CA PHE A 16 -11.09 -26.80 -18.63
C PHE A 16 -11.03 -25.67 -19.66
N ASP A 17 -12.05 -25.61 -20.52
CA ASP A 17 -12.26 -24.46 -21.41
C ASP A 17 -12.56 -23.21 -20.58
N PRO A 18 -11.97 -22.06 -20.92
CA PRO A 18 -12.12 -20.86 -20.11
C PRO A 18 -13.58 -20.42 -20.03
N LEU A 19 -14.10 -20.29 -18.81
CA LEU A 19 -15.51 -19.92 -18.57
C LEU A 19 -15.77 -18.41 -18.81
N GLY A 20 -14.74 -17.64 -19.14
CA GLY A 20 -14.83 -16.21 -19.45
C GLY A 20 -13.46 -15.54 -19.58
N SER A 21 -13.44 -14.21 -19.45
CA SER A 21 -12.19 -13.45 -19.42
C SER A 21 -11.56 -13.51 -18.04
N ALA A 22 -10.24 -13.72 -17.97
CA ALA A 22 -9.46 -13.59 -16.73
C ALA A 22 -9.44 -12.15 -16.16
N ARG A 23 -9.97 -11.16 -16.90
CA ARG A 23 -10.12 -9.78 -16.44
C ARG A 23 -11.43 -9.62 -15.68
N LEU A 24 -11.41 -10.04 -14.44
CA LEU A 24 -12.49 -9.78 -13.49
C LEU A 24 -12.33 -8.35 -12.92
N PRO A 25 -13.44 -7.65 -12.65
CA PRO A 25 -13.39 -6.36 -11.95
C PRO A 25 -12.69 -6.55 -10.60
N PHE A 26 -11.64 -5.76 -10.37
CA PHE A 26 -10.83 -5.83 -9.18
C PHE A 26 -11.63 -5.34 -7.95
N SER A 27 -11.41 -5.95 -6.80
CA SER A 27 -12.07 -5.56 -5.55
C SER A 27 -11.53 -4.21 -5.07
N ILE A 28 -12.38 -3.18 -5.12
CA ILE A 28 -12.06 -1.80 -4.71
C ILE A 28 -11.53 -1.72 -3.27
N ARG A 29 -11.92 -2.66 -2.40
CA ARG A 29 -11.47 -2.73 -1.00
C ARG A 29 -9.95 -2.96 -0.87
N PHE A 30 -9.37 -3.82 -1.72
CA PHE A 30 -7.91 -4.03 -1.73
C PHE A 30 -7.15 -2.80 -2.24
N PHE A 31 -7.74 -2.06 -3.19
CA PHE A 31 -7.18 -0.79 -3.64
C PHE A 31 -7.21 0.28 -2.53
N LEU A 32 -8.32 0.37 -1.79
CA LEU A 32 -8.46 1.32 -0.68
C LEU A 32 -7.47 1.02 0.46
N SER A 33 -7.17 -0.25 0.76
CA SER A 33 -6.18 -0.63 1.77
C SER A 33 -4.72 -0.30 1.35
N SER A 34 -4.40 -0.36 0.05
CA SER A 34 -3.02 -0.13 -0.42
C SER A 34 -2.60 1.34 -0.47
N ASN A 35 -3.53 2.26 -0.69
CA ASN A 35 -3.25 3.70 -0.81
C ASN A 35 -2.67 4.36 0.48
N PRO A 36 -3.24 4.11 1.68
CA PRO A 36 -2.72 4.67 2.92
C PRO A 36 -1.37 4.05 3.32
N ILE A 37 -1.16 2.75 3.07
CA ILE A 37 0.13 2.08 3.30
C ILE A 37 1.24 2.78 2.49
N SER A 38 0.99 3.10 1.21
CA SER A 38 1.97 3.79 0.38
C SER A 38 2.29 5.21 0.85
N THR A 39 1.33 5.91 1.46
CA THR A 39 1.55 7.28 1.96
C THR A 39 2.25 7.24 3.33
N LEU A 40 1.88 6.28 4.17
CA LEU A 40 2.48 6.04 5.48
C LEU A 40 3.96 5.61 5.35
N ASP A 41 4.30 4.80 4.35
CA ASP A 41 5.69 4.41 4.06
C ASP A 41 6.58 5.63 3.71
N LEU A 42 6.03 6.60 2.96
CA LEU A 42 6.74 7.85 2.64
C LEU A 42 6.98 8.68 3.90
N GLU A 43 5.98 8.80 4.77
CA GLU A 43 6.11 9.58 6.01
C GLU A 43 7.06 8.89 7.02
N ILE A 44 7.09 7.55 7.08
CA ILE A 44 8.08 6.79 7.86
C ILE A 44 9.49 6.98 7.30
N ALA A 45 9.66 7.04 5.98
CA ALA A 45 10.95 7.34 5.38
C ALA A 45 11.45 8.74 5.79
N LEU A 46 10.56 9.72 5.96
CA LEU A 46 10.89 11.04 6.50
C LEU A 46 11.30 11.02 7.99
N LEU A 47 10.84 10.04 8.77
CA LEU A 47 11.19 9.86 10.18
C LEU A 47 12.54 9.15 10.38
N LEU A 48 13.00 8.36 9.40
CA LEU A 48 14.27 7.62 9.44
C LEU A 48 15.51 8.47 9.84
N PRO A 49 15.69 9.73 9.38
CA PRO A 49 16.87 10.51 9.73
C PRO A 49 16.88 11.13 11.14
N ILE A 50 15.83 10.96 11.94
CA ILE A 50 15.70 11.58 13.28
C ILE A 50 16.87 11.27 14.22
N PRO A 51 17.38 10.02 14.32
CA PRO A 51 18.50 9.72 15.24
C PRO A 51 19.73 10.57 14.95
N TRP A 52 20.07 10.80 13.67
CA TRP A 52 21.17 11.70 13.28
C TRP A 52 20.80 13.17 13.47
N ALA A 53 19.53 13.53 13.31
CA ALA A 53 19.07 14.91 13.51
C ALA A 53 19.20 15.39 14.98
N THR A 54 19.30 14.48 15.95
CA THR A 54 19.54 14.83 17.36
C THR A 54 20.95 15.39 17.62
N GLN A 55 21.89 15.20 16.69
CA GLN A 55 23.27 15.69 16.79
C GLN A 55 23.46 17.10 16.20
N LEU A 56 22.42 17.69 15.62
CA LEU A 56 22.45 19.03 15.04
C LEU A 56 22.46 20.13 16.12
N ASN A 57 22.79 21.35 15.71
CA ASN A 57 22.84 22.53 16.58
C ASN A 57 21.51 22.86 17.28
N TYR A 58 20.37 22.37 16.77
CA TYR A 58 19.03 22.67 17.29
C TYR A 58 18.20 21.40 17.55
N PRO A 59 18.56 20.57 18.55
CA PRO A 59 17.92 19.28 18.79
C PRO A 59 16.47 19.41 19.28
N ILE A 60 16.15 20.48 20.02
CA ILE A 60 14.78 20.73 20.49
C ILE A 60 13.84 21.04 19.31
N ALA A 61 14.30 21.87 18.37
CA ALA A 61 13.51 22.22 17.19
C ALA A 61 13.26 21.00 16.31
N THR A 62 14.28 20.16 16.05
CA THR A 62 14.10 18.93 15.28
C THR A 62 13.16 17.95 15.96
N LEU A 63 13.22 17.82 17.29
CA LEU A 63 12.29 17.00 18.07
C LEU A 63 10.84 17.50 17.97
N THR A 64 10.63 18.83 18.00
CA THR A 64 9.28 19.41 17.85
C THR A 64 8.67 19.19 16.47
N TRP A 65 9.48 19.25 15.41
CA TRP A 65 9.01 18.94 14.06
C TRP A 65 8.71 17.46 13.89
N ALA A 66 9.56 16.59 14.43
CA ALA A 66 9.35 15.15 14.42
C ALA A 66 8.07 14.75 15.17
N SER A 67 7.81 15.33 16.34
CA SER A 67 6.60 15.04 17.11
C SER A 67 5.33 15.53 16.42
N LEU A 68 5.39 16.67 15.72
CA LEU A 68 4.26 17.17 14.92
C LEU A 68 3.95 16.22 13.75
N LEU A 69 4.98 15.72 13.07
CA LEU A 69 4.81 14.75 11.97
C LEU A 69 4.21 13.43 12.47
N LEU A 70 4.69 12.90 13.60
CA LEU A 70 4.12 11.71 14.25
C LEU A 70 2.65 11.93 14.67
N LEU A 71 2.30 13.12 15.15
CA LEU A 71 0.93 13.45 15.53
C LEU A 71 0.02 13.46 14.29
N LEU A 72 0.48 14.03 13.17
CA LEU A 72 -0.27 14.01 11.91
C LEU A 72 -0.51 12.58 11.41
N LEU A 73 0.53 11.74 11.46
CA LEU A 73 0.48 10.34 11.02
C LEU A 73 -0.49 9.51 11.87
N THR A 74 -0.47 9.70 13.19
CA THR A 74 -1.41 9.04 14.11
C THR A 74 -2.85 9.52 13.91
N LEU A 75 -3.08 10.81 13.66
CA LEU A 75 -4.42 11.31 13.30
C LEU A 75 -4.94 10.75 11.98
N GLY A 76 -4.08 10.65 10.95
CA GLY A 76 -4.43 10.04 9.66
C GLY A 76 -4.84 8.58 9.82
N LEU A 77 -4.06 7.81 10.58
CA LEU A 77 -4.36 6.41 10.88
C LEU A 77 -5.68 6.24 11.64
N ILE A 78 -5.94 7.09 12.65
CA ILE A 78 -7.21 7.06 13.41
C ILE A 78 -8.39 7.39 12.50
N TYR A 79 -8.26 8.38 11.62
CA TYR A 79 -9.32 8.74 10.68
C TYR A 79 -9.67 7.55 9.76
N GLU A 80 -8.67 6.88 9.21
CA GLU A 80 -8.88 5.72 8.34
C GLU A 80 -9.49 4.54 9.09
N TRP A 81 -9.05 4.30 10.32
CA TRP A 81 -9.62 3.28 11.20
C TRP A 81 -11.13 3.51 11.37
N ILE A 82 -11.53 4.75 11.72
CA ILE A 82 -12.94 5.09 11.91
C ILE A 82 -13.76 4.89 10.63
N GLN A 83 -13.16 5.11 9.46
CA GLN A 83 -13.81 4.88 8.16
C GLN A 83 -13.89 3.40 7.76
N GLY A 84 -13.40 2.49 8.59
CA GLY A 84 -13.42 1.05 8.31
C GLY A 84 -12.48 0.63 7.18
N GLY A 85 -11.46 1.44 6.85
CA GLY A 85 -10.45 1.08 5.85
C GLY A 85 -9.59 -0.12 6.26
N LEU A 86 -9.51 -0.38 7.57
CA LEU A 86 -8.74 -1.46 8.18
C LEU A 86 -9.57 -2.71 8.55
N GLU A 87 -10.89 -2.65 8.40
CA GLU A 87 -11.77 -3.78 8.70
C GLU A 87 -11.66 -4.80 7.55
N TRP A 88 -11.02 -5.93 7.85
CA TRP A 88 -10.95 -7.06 6.94
C TRP A 88 -12.36 -7.63 6.79
N ALA A 89 -12.85 -7.62 5.55
CA ALA A 89 -14.05 -8.36 5.20
C ALA A 89 -13.71 -9.85 5.18
N GLU A 90 -14.39 -10.61 6.04
CA GLU A 90 -14.60 -12.05 5.82
C GLU A 90 -15.34 -12.28 4.49
#